data_AF-A0A2N5J4L6-F1
#
_entry.id   AF-A0A2N5J4L6-F1
#
_cell.length_a   1.000
_cell.length_b   1.000
_cell.length_c   1.000
_cell.angle_alpha   90.00
_cell.angle_beta   90.00
_cell.angle_gamma   90.00
#
_symmetry.space_group_name_H-M   'P 1'
#
loop_
_entity.id
_entity.type
_entity.pdbx_description
1 polymer ?
#
loop_
_entity_poly.entity_id
_entity_poly.type
_entity_poly.pdbx_seq_one_letter_code
_entity_poly.pdbx_strand_id
1 'polypeptide(L)'
;MNNTRSFTELLGMYDQLKDIEPEITMPSGDDLDSPERIERQLAEGVKRGQLWSAYSNGDSLYVLIAEVDDDPRMATVIPLSNDLRSETDDSLVIGNTPLDIEMVAWPGLKTLIPVRLLYKPMKELSESAVKAIESDNLRFTRKADAIRRGHDSGEYDSPFVKDRDDITVILLKWHAMCFDLPKLHEEEEAEASTTPERGEYAKALITVLGLPFDQVDDVLDGVVPLTDEQCDKLADAGVQVPNASKRTFHLPADLLVEVEQPAWRRDADEYAQRMDGDARVNLAQDAFMLAARPNGYGREAWRGALHDAYRNRLTEDDDQD
;
A
#
# COMPACT_ATOMS: atom_id res chain seq x y z
N MET A 1 -49.30 17.25 8.84
CA MET A 1 -49.63 16.83 7.46
C MET A 1 -48.32 16.84 6.68
N ASN A 2 -47.69 15.68 6.51
CA ASN A 2 -46.41 15.56 5.81
C ASN A 2 -46.66 15.55 4.31
N ASN A 3 -46.20 16.59 3.64
CA ASN A 3 -46.31 16.73 2.19
C ASN A 3 -45.09 16.04 1.55
N THR A 4 -45.05 14.71 1.60
CA THR A 4 -44.02 13.92 0.92
C THR A 4 -44.35 13.91 -0.57
N ARG A 5 -43.59 14.66 -1.36
CA ARG A 5 -43.71 14.66 -2.83
C ARG A 5 -43.52 13.23 -3.34
N SER A 6 -44.38 12.82 -4.25
CA SER A 6 -44.30 11.48 -4.82
C SER A 6 -43.05 11.37 -5.71
N PHE A 7 -42.51 10.16 -5.83
CA PHE A 7 -41.39 9.86 -6.72
C PHE A 7 -41.65 10.27 -8.18
N THR A 8 -42.93 10.24 -8.60
CA THR A 8 -43.37 10.67 -9.91
C THR A 8 -43.31 12.20 -10.09
N GLU A 9 -43.54 12.98 -9.03
CA GLU A 9 -43.36 14.43 -9.05
C GLU A 9 -41.88 14.82 -9.09
N LEU A 10 -41.02 14.05 -8.42
CA LEU A 10 -39.57 14.23 -8.51
C LEU A 10 -39.06 13.95 -9.93
N LEU A 11 -39.53 12.89 -10.59
CA LEU A 11 -39.16 12.57 -11.96
C LEU A 11 -39.67 13.61 -12.98
N GLY A 12 -40.84 14.21 -12.74
CA GLY A 12 -41.37 15.31 -13.58
C GLY A 12 -40.50 16.58 -13.54
N MET A 13 -39.71 16.80 -12.48
CA MET A 13 -38.74 17.90 -12.42
C MET A 13 -37.49 17.65 -13.29
N TYR A 14 -37.11 16.38 -13.49
CA TYR A 14 -36.01 16.01 -14.40
C TYR A 14 -36.40 16.13 -15.88
N ASP A 15 -37.69 16.02 -16.20
CA ASP A 15 -38.19 16.24 -17.57
C ASP A 15 -38.03 17.71 -18.02
N GLN A 16 -37.95 18.65 -17.06
CA GLN A 16 -37.62 20.06 -17.31
C GLN A 16 -36.10 20.32 -17.51
N LEU A 17 -35.26 19.32 -17.25
CA LEU A 17 -33.81 19.37 -17.49
C LEU A 17 -33.42 18.81 -18.86
N LYS A 18 -34.39 18.37 -19.69
CA LYS A 18 -34.15 17.84 -21.05
C LYS A 18 -33.48 18.84 -22.00
N ASP A 19 -33.60 20.13 -21.73
CA ASP A 19 -32.97 21.20 -22.50
C ASP A 19 -31.66 21.72 -21.88
N ILE A 20 -31.18 21.09 -20.79
CA ILE A 20 -29.85 21.36 -20.24
C ILE A 20 -28.91 20.31 -20.82
N GLU A 21 -28.22 20.65 -21.91
CA GLU A 21 -27.02 19.90 -22.27
C GLU A 21 -26.06 20.00 -21.08
N PRO A 22 -25.70 18.90 -20.41
CA PRO A 22 -24.69 18.96 -19.36
C PRO A 22 -23.41 19.45 -20.01
N GLU A 23 -23.01 20.67 -19.69
CA GLU A 23 -21.69 21.17 -20.05
C GLU A 23 -20.69 20.26 -19.33
N ILE A 24 -20.13 19.31 -20.08
CA ILE A 24 -19.06 18.44 -19.60
C ILE A 24 -17.83 19.33 -19.49
N THR A 25 -17.75 20.05 -18.37
CA THR A 25 -16.56 20.80 -18.00
C THR A 25 -15.47 19.77 -17.82
N MET A 26 -14.51 19.74 -18.73
CA MET A 26 -13.34 18.89 -18.56
C MET A 26 -12.68 19.30 -17.24
N PRO A 27 -12.44 18.37 -16.30
CA PRO A 27 -11.83 18.70 -15.03
C PRO A 27 -10.50 19.41 -15.32
N SER A 28 -10.27 20.52 -14.63
CA SER A 28 -8.99 21.23 -14.69
C SER A 28 -7.85 20.22 -14.44
N GLY A 29 -6.68 20.43 -15.04
CA GLY A 29 -5.50 19.60 -14.76
C GLY A 29 -5.06 19.63 -13.28
N ASP A 30 -5.63 20.53 -12.46
CA ASP A 30 -5.43 20.60 -11.01
C ASP A 30 -6.66 20.14 -10.18
N ASP A 31 -7.65 19.52 -10.82
CA ASP A 31 -8.80 18.96 -10.10
C ASP A 31 -8.38 17.75 -9.24
N LEU A 32 -9.03 17.58 -8.08
CA LEU A 32 -8.77 16.47 -7.15
C LEU A 32 -9.01 15.11 -7.79
N ASP A 33 -9.86 15.04 -8.81
CA ASP A 33 -10.17 13.80 -9.52
C ASP A 33 -9.42 13.66 -10.83
N SER A 34 -8.58 14.65 -11.20
CA SER A 34 -7.79 14.60 -12.44
C SER A 34 -6.77 13.45 -12.39
N PRO A 35 -6.82 12.50 -13.36
CA PRO A 35 -5.86 11.40 -13.44
C PRO A 35 -4.41 11.89 -13.54
N GLU A 36 -4.16 12.91 -14.36
CA GLU A 36 -2.82 13.48 -14.57
C GLU A 36 -2.23 14.05 -13.27
N ARG A 37 -3.07 14.70 -12.45
CA ARG A 37 -2.66 15.22 -11.13
C ARG A 37 -2.34 14.08 -10.18
N ILE A 38 -3.21 13.07 -10.12
CA ILE A 38 -3.05 11.90 -9.25
C ILE A 38 -1.76 11.17 -9.63
N GLU A 39 -1.53 10.88 -10.91
CA GLU A 39 -0.32 10.23 -11.41
C GLU A 39 0.94 11.02 -11.07
N ARG A 40 0.94 12.34 -11.29
CA ARG A 40 2.06 13.22 -10.91
C ARG A 40 2.36 13.13 -9.42
N GLN A 41 1.32 13.21 -8.57
CA GLN A 41 1.52 13.17 -7.13
C GLN A 41 1.93 11.79 -6.61
N LEU A 42 1.46 10.70 -7.23
CA LEU A 42 1.93 9.35 -6.96
C LEU A 42 3.41 9.18 -7.34
N ALA A 43 3.85 9.76 -8.46
CA ALA A 43 5.24 9.72 -8.91
C ALA A 43 6.19 10.50 -7.98
N GLU A 44 5.70 11.59 -7.39
CA GLU A 44 6.42 12.38 -6.39
C GLU A 44 6.60 11.69 -5.04
N GLY A 45 5.79 10.66 -4.76
CA GLY A 45 5.82 9.91 -3.51
C GLY A 45 5.13 10.60 -2.33
N VAL A 46 5.12 9.90 -1.20
CA VAL A 46 4.51 10.34 0.05
C VAL A 46 5.39 11.39 0.72
N LYS A 47 4.79 12.50 1.17
CA LYS A 47 5.49 13.62 1.82
C LYS A 47 4.67 14.18 2.98
N ARG A 48 5.36 14.72 3.98
CA ARG A 48 4.75 15.48 5.08
C ARG A 48 3.85 16.60 4.55
N GLY A 49 2.72 16.81 5.21
CA GLY A 49 1.74 17.86 4.89
C GLY A 49 0.70 17.46 3.86
N GLN A 50 0.88 16.31 3.19
CA GLN A 50 -0.09 15.79 2.25
C GLN A 50 -1.32 15.23 2.96
N LEU A 51 -2.50 15.53 2.41
CA LEU A 51 -3.75 14.88 2.76
C LEU A 51 -3.96 13.70 1.81
N TRP A 52 -4.34 12.55 2.36
CA TRP A 52 -4.62 11.34 1.60
C TRP A 52 -5.93 10.71 2.03
N SER A 53 -6.61 10.04 1.10
CA SER A 53 -7.55 8.99 1.45
C SER A 53 -6.79 7.68 1.59
N ALA A 54 -6.94 7.03 2.74
CA ALA A 54 -6.43 5.71 3.04
C ALA A 54 -7.58 4.69 3.06
N TYR A 55 -7.30 3.47 2.59
CA TYR A 55 -8.31 2.42 2.45
C TYR A 55 -7.72 1.03 2.74
N SER A 56 -8.50 0.17 3.39
CA SER A 56 -8.24 -1.28 3.50
C SER A 56 -9.49 -2.03 3.93
N ASN A 57 -9.84 -3.13 3.26
CA ASN A 57 -10.93 -4.04 3.68
C ASN A 57 -12.27 -3.36 4.02
N GLY A 58 -12.67 -2.34 3.26
CA GLY A 58 -13.89 -1.57 3.50
C GLY A 58 -13.73 -0.40 4.47
N ASP A 59 -12.63 -0.34 5.23
CA ASP A 59 -12.31 0.79 6.10
C ASP A 59 -11.64 1.91 5.28
N SER A 60 -12.27 3.09 5.27
CA SER A 60 -11.72 4.32 4.67
C SER A 60 -11.60 5.43 5.71
N LEU A 61 -10.50 6.19 5.66
CA LEU A 61 -10.25 7.39 6.45
C LEU A 61 -9.48 8.42 5.61
N TYR A 62 -9.68 9.71 5.90
CA TYR A 62 -8.72 10.72 5.48
C TYR A 62 -7.58 10.77 6.48
N VAL A 63 -6.36 10.97 5.99
CA VAL A 63 -5.16 11.03 6.83
C VAL A 63 -4.23 12.14 6.38
N LEU A 64 -3.69 12.89 7.33
CA LEU A 64 -2.61 13.84 7.12
C LEU A 64 -1.29 13.10 7.36
N ILE A 65 -0.36 13.17 6.41
CA ILE A 65 1.01 12.70 6.60
C ILE A 65 1.74 13.70 7.51
N ALA A 66 2.02 13.30 8.75
CA ALA A 66 2.84 14.09 9.66
C ALA A 66 4.33 13.88 9.39
N GLU A 67 4.73 12.65 9.07
CA GLU A 67 6.12 12.30 8.82
C GLU A 67 6.21 11.04 7.95
N VAL A 68 7.26 10.94 7.14
CA VAL A 68 7.66 9.70 6.48
C VAL A 68 8.79 9.12 7.31
N ASP A 69 8.66 7.86 7.69
CA ASP A 69 9.59 7.18 8.61
C ASP A 69 10.94 6.89 7.94
N ASP A 70 11.93 6.47 8.73
CA ASP A 70 13.23 6.02 8.21
C ASP A 70 13.07 4.82 7.26
N ASP A 71 12.09 3.95 7.53
CA ASP A 71 11.60 3.00 6.55
C ASP A 71 10.54 3.68 5.65
N PRO A 72 10.85 3.95 4.36
CA PRO A 72 9.96 4.68 3.45
C PRO A 72 8.67 3.92 3.08
N ARG A 73 8.49 2.70 3.59
CA ARG A 73 7.25 1.92 3.49
C ARG A 73 6.27 2.27 4.60
N MET A 74 6.67 3.11 5.56
CA MET A 74 5.85 3.54 6.69
C MET A 74 5.77 5.07 6.77
N ALA A 75 4.64 5.56 7.28
CA ALA A 75 4.43 6.98 7.53
C ALA A 75 3.63 7.18 8.81
N THR A 76 3.98 8.23 9.56
CA THR A 76 3.19 8.68 10.71
C THR A 76 2.08 9.57 10.21
N VAL A 77 0.84 9.23 10.58
CA VAL A 77 -0.36 9.91 10.12
C VAL A 77 -1.24 10.42 11.25
N ILE A 78 -2.03 11.44 10.97
CA ILE A 78 -3.09 11.95 11.84
C ILE A 78 -4.42 11.76 11.12
N PRO A 79 -5.43 11.10 11.71
CA PRO A 79 -6.71 10.88 11.04
C PRO A 79 -7.51 12.17 10.91
N LEU A 80 -8.27 12.26 9.82
CA LEU A 80 -9.24 13.31 9.55
C LEU A 80 -10.58 12.72 9.11
N SER A 81 -11.64 13.46 9.39
CA SER A 81 -13.01 13.21 8.91
C SER A 81 -13.57 14.47 8.30
N ASN A 82 -14.34 14.34 7.23
CA ASN A 82 -15.16 15.42 6.68
C ASN A 82 -16.56 15.49 7.32
N ASP A 83 -16.83 14.63 8.32
CA ASP A 83 -18.07 14.64 9.09
C ASP A 83 -17.88 15.42 10.38
N LEU A 84 -18.42 16.65 10.42
CA LEU A 84 -18.37 17.51 11.61
C LEU A 84 -19.13 16.93 12.81
N ARG A 85 -20.00 15.93 12.61
CA ARG A 85 -20.67 15.26 13.73
C ARG A 85 -19.71 14.39 14.54
N SER A 86 -18.56 14.02 13.97
CA SER A 86 -17.50 13.28 14.68
C SER A 86 -16.66 14.19 15.59
N GLU A 87 -16.91 15.50 15.62
CA GLU A 87 -16.13 16.46 16.41
C GLU A 87 -16.12 16.11 17.91
N THR A 88 -14.92 16.09 18.50
CA THR A 88 -14.68 15.83 19.92
C THR A 88 -13.89 16.97 20.57
N ASP A 89 -13.86 17.02 21.90
CA ASP A 89 -13.12 18.05 22.66
C ASP A 89 -11.60 18.01 22.44
N ASP A 90 -11.06 16.83 22.11
CA ASP A 90 -9.65 16.60 21.76
C ASP A 90 -9.34 16.78 20.25
N SER A 91 -10.31 17.25 19.46
CA SER A 91 -10.15 17.46 18.02
C SER A 91 -9.86 18.90 17.61
N LEU A 92 -9.46 19.07 16.36
CA LEU A 92 -9.30 20.35 15.67
C LEU A 92 -10.18 20.37 14.42
N VAL A 93 -10.92 21.46 14.20
CA VAL A 93 -11.68 21.65 12.96
C VAL A 93 -10.94 22.63 12.06
N ILE A 94 -10.72 22.23 10.81
CA ILE A 94 -9.94 22.95 9.81
C ILE A 94 -10.89 23.41 8.71
N GLY A 95 -11.06 24.72 8.55
CA GLY A 95 -11.97 25.27 7.55
C GLY A 95 -11.37 25.41 6.15
N ASN A 96 -10.07 25.65 6.04
CA ASN A 96 -9.39 25.80 4.76
C ASN A 96 -8.61 24.52 4.43
N THR A 97 -9.30 23.57 3.78
CA THR A 97 -8.73 22.30 3.35
C THR A 97 -8.66 22.23 1.84
N PRO A 98 -7.80 21.37 1.27
CA PRO A 98 -7.76 21.15 -0.17
C PRO A 98 -9.06 20.63 -0.80
N LEU A 99 -9.97 20.11 0.03
CA LEU A 99 -11.27 19.60 -0.39
C LEU A 99 -12.35 20.69 -0.40
N ASP A 100 -12.00 21.94 -0.04
CA ASP A 100 -12.93 23.07 0.13
C ASP A 100 -14.10 22.78 1.08
N ILE A 101 -13.91 21.83 2.01
CA ILE A 101 -14.86 21.46 3.07
C ILE A 101 -14.16 21.44 4.42
N GLU A 102 -14.91 21.69 5.49
CA GLU A 102 -14.36 21.60 6.84
C GLU A 102 -14.03 20.15 7.18
N MET A 103 -12.92 19.95 7.89
CA MET A 103 -12.49 18.63 8.35
C MET A 103 -12.14 18.63 9.84
N VAL A 104 -12.52 17.57 10.53
CA VAL A 104 -12.15 17.27 11.92
C VAL A 104 -10.87 16.45 11.90
N ALA A 105 -9.83 16.89 12.61
CA ALA A 105 -8.57 16.18 12.79
C ALA A 105 -8.39 15.80 14.26
N TRP A 106 -7.81 14.63 14.52
CA TRP A 106 -7.50 14.17 15.89
C TRP A 106 -6.00 14.02 16.11
N PRO A 107 -5.29 15.10 16.49
CA PRO A 107 -3.84 15.06 16.77
C PRO A 107 -3.41 13.96 17.75
N GLY A 108 -4.25 13.66 18.75
CA GLY A 108 -3.99 12.64 19.76
C GLY A 108 -4.01 11.20 19.24
N LEU A 109 -4.54 10.97 18.04
CA LEU A 109 -4.60 9.67 17.38
C LEU A 109 -3.48 9.47 16.35
N LYS A 110 -2.39 10.24 16.47
CA LYS A 110 -1.21 10.11 15.62
C LYS A 110 -0.68 8.66 15.65
N THR A 111 -0.59 8.02 14.49
CA THR A 111 -0.32 6.58 14.36
C THR A 111 0.61 6.29 13.19
N LEU A 112 1.55 5.35 13.35
CA LEU A 112 2.38 4.84 12.26
C LEU A 112 1.60 3.82 11.43
N ILE A 113 1.55 3.98 10.11
CA ILE A 113 0.87 3.05 9.19
C ILE A 113 1.73 2.72 7.96
N PRO A 114 1.49 1.60 7.27
CA PRO A 114 2.12 1.33 5.98
C PRO A 114 1.63 2.27 4.88
N VAL A 115 2.53 2.76 4.04
CA VAL A 115 2.17 3.65 2.91
C VAL A 115 1.34 2.93 1.85
N ARG A 116 1.38 1.59 1.78
CA ARG A 116 0.51 0.77 0.91
C ARG A 116 -0.99 1.02 1.14
N LEU A 117 -1.36 1.56 2.31
CA LEU A 117 -2.74 1.89 2.67
C LEU A 117 -3.23 3.20 2.07
N LEU A 118 -2.34 4.05 1.56
CA LEU A 118 -2.71 5.29 0.92
C LEU A 118 -3.25 4.99 -0.48
N TYR A 119 -4.47 5.44 -0.75
CA TYR A 119 -5.17 5.17 -2.01
C TYR A 119 -5.11 6.37 -2.95
N LYS A 120 -5.50 7.55 -2.46
CA LYS A 120 -5.62 8.74 -3.31
C LYS A 120 -5.10 9.99 -2.62
N PRO A 121 -4.18 10.73 -3.24
CA PRO A 121 -3.69 11.98 -2.66
C PRO A 121 -4.65 13.13 -2.94
N MET A 122 -4.89 13.97 -1.93
CA MET A 122 -5.88 15.06 -1.90
C MET A 122 -5.22 16.45 -1.82
N LYS A 123 -4.00 16.61 -2.35
CA LYS A 123 -3.13 17.80 -2.20
C LYS A 123 -2.60 17.99 -0.76
N GLU A 124 -2.18 19.20 -0.42
CA GLU A 124 -1.42 19.51 0.79
C GLU A 124 -2.11 20.58 1.64
N LEU A 125 -2.02 20.44 2.96
CA LEU A 125 -2.40 21.50 3.89
C LEU A 125 -1.31 22.56 3.97
N SER A 126 -1.67 23.77 4.39
CA SER A 126 -0.70 24.84 4.63
C SER A 126 0.27 24.44 5.75
N GLU A 127 1.53 24.87 5.66
CA GLU A 127 2.53 24.56 6.70
C GLU A 127 2.10 25.02 8.10
N SER A 128 1.36 26.13 8.20
CA SER A 128 0.80 26.60 9.48
C SER A 128 -0.30 25.69 10.01
N ALA A 129 -1.16 25.15 9.13
CA ALA A 129 -2.16 24.16 9.49
C ALA A 129 -1.51 22.85 9.95
N VAL A 130 -0.56 22.31 9.17
CA VAL A 130 0.16 21.07 9.51
C VAL A 130 0.81 21.18 10.88
N LYS A 131 1.56 22.27 11.12
CA LYS A 131 2.20 22.50 12.42
C LYS A 131 1.22 22.63 13.57
N ALA A 132 0.08 23.30 13.36
CA ALA A 132 -0.94 23.43 14.39
C ALA A 132 -1.58 22.08 14.75
N ILE A 133 -1.83 21.23 13.75
CA ILE A 133 -2.38 19.89 13.94
C ILE A 133 -1.36 18.98 14.63
N GLU A 134 -0.12 18.92 14.15
CA GLU A 134 0.92 18.04 14.69
C GLU A 134 1.28 18.32 16.15
N SER A 135 1.28 19.60 16.54
CA SER A 135 1.61 20.07 17.88
C SER A 135 0.39 20.26 18.77
N ASP A 136 -0.80 19.98 18.24
CA ASP A 136 -2.09 20.25 18.87
C ASP A 136 -2.16 21.67 19.47
N ASN A 137 -1.73 22.69 18.71
CA ASN A 137 -1.54 24.03 19.23
C ASN A 137 -1.97 25.12 18.24
N LEU A 138 -3.10 25.76 18.57
CA LEU A 138 -3.67 26.84 17.78
C LEU A 138 -2.78 28.09 17.66
N ARG A 139 -1.71 28.23 18.45
CA ARG A 139 -0.78 29.38 18.31
C ARG A 139 -0.01 29.39 16.99
N PHE A 140 0.09 28.25 16.31
CA PHE A 140 0.77 28.15 15.02
C PHE A 140 -0.15 28.46 13.83
N THR A 141 -1.46 28.62 14.05
CA THR A 141 -2.42 28.85 12.98
C THR A 141 -2.35 30.28 12.49
N ARG A 142 -2.60 30.46 11.19
CA ARG A 142 -2.90 31.76 10.61
C ARG A 142 -4.42 31.90 10.52
N LYS A 143 -4.90 33.16 10.53
CA LYS A 143 -6.33 33.44 10.34
C LYS A 143 -6.90 32.81 9.04
N ALA A 144 -6.06 32.70 8.01
CA ALA A 144 -6.42 32.09 6.73
C ALA A 144 -6.61 30.56 6.77
N ASP A 145 -6.10 29.87 7.81
CA ASP A 145 -6.26 28.42 7.94
C ASP A 145 -7.64 28.03 8.51
N ALA A 146 -8.34 29.00 9.12
CA ALA A 146 -9.67 28.83 9.72
C ALA A 146 -9.75 27.63 10.69
N ILE A 147 -8.72 27.45 11.53
CA ILE A 147 -8.65 26.34 12.48
C ILE A 147 -9.23 26.73 13.84
N ARG A 148 -10.08 25.87 14.40
CA ARG A 148 -10.69 26.02 15.74
C ARG A 148 -10.60 24.73 16.55
N ARG A 149 -10.82 24.83 17.86
CA ARG A 149 -11.01 23.64 18.71
C ARG A 149 -12.33 22.96 18.36
N GLY A 150 -12.30 21.64 18.46
CA GLY A 150 -13.49 20.82 18.46
C GLY A 150 -14.36 21.06 19.70
N HIS A 151 -15.62 20.72 19.60
CA HIS A 151 -16.62 20.68 20.64
C HIS A 151 -17.29 19.31 20.62
N ASP A 152 -17.31 18.63 21.76
CA ASP A 152 -18.19 17.49 21.94
C ASP A 152 -19.63 18.02 22.03
N SER A 153 -20.47 17.65 21.07
CA SER A 153 -21.86 18.11 21.02
C SER A 153 -22.80 17.26 21.85
N GLY A 154 -22.39 16.08 22.35
CA GLY A 154 -23.22 15.20 23.19
C GLY A 154 -24.55 14.73 22.57
N GLU A 155 -24.90 15.20 21.37
CA GLU A 155 -26.25 15.12 20.77
C GLU A 155 -26.31 14.21 19.52
N TYR A 156 -25.19 13.63 19.07
CA TYR A 156 -25.13 12.86 17.82
C TYR A 156 -24.67 11.42 18.01
N ASP A 157 -25.53 10.62 18.63
CA ASP A 157 -25.40 9.16 18.66
C ASP A 157 -26.00 8.58 17.35
N SER A 158 -25.30 8.78 16.23
CA SER A 158 -25.72 8.27 14.92
C SER A 158 -24.85 7.07 14.53
N PRO A 159 -25.44 5.90 14.20
CA PRO A 159 -24.68 4.72 13.78
C PRO A 159 -23.99 4.87 12.42
N PHE A 160 -24.20 6.00 11.73
CA PHE A 160 -23.58 6.32 10.44
C PHE A 160 -22.39 7.26 10.57
N VAL A 161 -22.11 7.76 11.78
CA VAL A 161 -20.94 8.57 12.09
C VAL A 161 -19.90 7.61 12.63
N LYS A 162 -18.74 7.50 11.97
CA LYS A 162 -17.60 6.83 12.58
C LYS A 162 -17.24 7.64 13.80
N ASP A 163 -17.46 7.05 14.96
CA ASP A 163 -17.05 7.68 16.19
C ASP A 163 -15.52 7.59 16.32
N ARG A 164 -15.00 8.31 17.30
CA ARG A 164 -13.56 8.35 17.58
C ARG A 164 -12.99 6.96 17.91
N ASP A 165 -13.80 6.06 18.47
CA ASP A 165 -13.39 4.72 18.85
C ASP A 165 -13.28 3.82 17.62
N ASP A 166 -14.20 3.91 16.65
CA ASP A 166 -14.12 3.27 15.35
C ASP A 166 -12.83 3.67 14.61
N ILE A 167 -12.53 4.97 14.58
CA ILE A 167 -11.29 5.50 13.98
C ILE A 167 -10.07 4.88 14.68
N THR A 168 -10.10 4.79 16.01
CA THR A 168 -9.01 4.19 16.80
C THR A 168 -8.84 2.72 16.46
N VAL A 169 -9.92 1.95 16.34
CA VAL A 169 -9.88 0.53 15.96
C VAL A 169 -9.31 0.35 14.55
N ILE A 170 -9.69 1.19 13.59
CA ILE A 170 -9.14 1.18 12.22
C ILE A 170 -7.63 1.44 12.27
N LEU A 171 -7.20 2.48 12.97
CA LEU A 171 -5.78 2.83 13.08
C LEU A 171 -4.96 1.75 13.77
N LEU A 172 -5.48 1.08 14.79
CA LEU A 172 -4.82 -0.06 15.43
C LEU A 172 -4.61 -1.23 14.46
N LYS A 173 -5.63 -1.56 13.65
CA LYS A 173 -5.50 -2.59 12.60
C LYS A 173 -4.45 -2.20 11.56
N TRP A 174 -4.45 -0.95 11.11
CA TRP A 174 -3.49 -0.45 10.13
C TRP A 174 -2.07 -0.41 10.70
N HIS A 175 -1.89 -0.04 11.96
CA HIS A 175 -0.61 -0.07 12.64
C HIS A 175 -0.06 -1.50 12.77
N ALA A 176 -0.93 -2.48 13.05
CA ALA A 176 -0.53 -3.88 13.14
C ALA A 176 0.11 -4.38 11.83
N MET A 177 -0.35 -3.89 10.67
CA MET A 177 0.19 -4.26 9.37
C MET A 177 1.65 -3.80 9.17
N CYS A 178 2.16 -2.83 9.95
CA CYS A 178 3.58 -2.47 9.92
C CYS A 178 4.47 -3.66 10.32
N PHE A 179 4.00 -4.51 11.24
CA PHE A 179 4.76 -5.66 11.73
C PHE A 179 4.76 -6.84 10.76
N ASP A 180 3.84 -6.84 9.80
CA ASP A 180 3.72 -7.87 8.76
C ASP A 180 4.54 -7.55 7.50
N LEU A 181 5.17 -6.37 7.44
CA LEU A 181 6.02 -5.99 6.30
C LEU A 181 7.26 -6.91 6.22
N PRO A 182 7.66 -7.35 5.01
CA PRO A 182 8.90 -8.10 4.82
C PRO A 182 10.09 -7.32 5.39
N LYS A 183 11.04 -8.03 6.01
CA LYS A 183 12.25 -7.40 6.53
C LYS A 183 13.10 -6.87 5.37
N LEU A 184 13.56 -5.63 5.50
CA LEU A 184 14.60 -5.11 4.62
C LEU A 184 15.94 -5.72 5.07
N HIS A 185 16.60 -6.41 4.16
CA HIS A 185 17.96 -6.90 4.35
C HIS A 185 18.94 -5.86 3.80
N GLU A 186 20.08 -5.68 4.45
CA GLU A 186 21.15 -4.86 3.88
C GLU A 186 21.67 -5.54 2.59
N GLU A 187 22.12 -4.77 1.60
CA GLU A 187 22.51 -5.26 0.27
C GLU A 187 23.57 -6.39 0.32
N GLU A 188 24.37 -6.49 1.38
CA GLU A 188 25.35 -7.57 1.58
C GLU A 188 24.71 -8.95 1.87
N GLU A 189 23.46 -9.02 2.36
CA GLU A 189 22.75 -10.29 2.59
C GLU A 189 21.95 -10.77 1.36
N ALA A 190 21.80 -9.92 0.34
CA ALA A 190 21.08 -10.21 -0.90
C ALA A 190 21.96 -10.90 -1.97
N GLU A 191 23.23 -11.19 -1.67
CA GLU A 191 23.90 -12.25 -2.39
C GLU A 191 23.11 -13.53 -2.13
N ALA A 192 22.52 -14.11 -3.18
CA ALA A 192 22.02 -15.46 -3.15
C ALA A 192 23.15 -16.33 -2.59
N SER A 193 23.11 -16.56 -1.28
CA SER A 193 24.11 -17.31 -0.54
C SER A 193 23.96 -18.75 -1.01
N THR A 194 24.57 -19.01 -2.15
CA THR A 194 25.10 -20.30 -2.49
C THR A 194 26.23 -20.47 -1.49
N THR A 195 25.88 -20.85 -0.27
CA THR A 195 26.85 -21.35 0.68
C THR A 195 27.72 -22.36 -0.09
N PRO A 196 29.06 -22.35 0.05
CA PRO A 196 29.94 -23.25 -0.68
C PRO A 196 29.48 -24.72 -0.60
N GLU A 197 28.86 -25.08 0.53
CA GLU A 197 28.21 -26.36 0.80
C GLU A 197 27.07 -26.70 -0.18
N ARG A 198 26.26 -25.72 -0.62
CA ARG A 198 25.18 -25.93 -1.60
C ARG A 198 25.71 -26.21 -3.00
N GLY A 199 26.79 -25.53 -3.39
CA GLY A 199 27.48 -25.79 -4.66
C GLY A 199 28.13 -27.17 -4.70
N GLU A 200 28.74 -27.59 -3.59
CA GLU A 200 29.28 -28.94 -3.42
C GLU A 200 28.18 -30.01 -3.40
N TYR A 201 27.04 -29.72 -2.77
CA TYR A 201 25.89 -30.63 -2.75
C TYR A 201 25.23 -30.76 -4.12
N ALA A 202 25.03 -29.65 -4.85
CA ALA A 202 24.53 -29.68 -6.23
C ALA A 202 25.44 -30.53 -7.14
N LYS A 203 26.76 -30.36 -7.01
CA LYS A 203 27.73 -31.17 -7.72
C LYS A 203 27.60 -32.65 -7.35
N ALA A 204 27.42 -32.98 -6.07
CA ALA A 204 27.19 -34.34 -5.61
C ALA A 204 25.92 -34.97 -6.19
N LEU A 205 24.81 -34.23 -6.27
CA LEU A 205 23.56 -34.69 -6.88
C LEU A 205 23.75 -35.07 -8.36
N ILE A 206 24.55 -34.29 -9.10
CA ILE A 206 24.87 -34.58 -10.50
C ILE A 206 25.84 -35.76 -10.60
N THR A 207 26.93 -35.76 -9.83
CA THR A 207 28.03 -36.73 -10.03
C THR A 207 27.79 -38.08 -9.37
N VAL A 208 27.09 -38.12 -8.24
CA VAL A 208 26.83 -39.35 -7.46
C VAL A 208 25.50 -39.97 -7.83
N LEU A 209 24.45 -39.16 -7.95
CA LEU A 209 23.10 -39.65 -8.27
C LEU A 209 22.78 -39.61 -9.76
N GLY A 210 23.57 -38.91 -10.58
CA GLY A 210 23.33 -38.80 -12.02
C GLY A 210 22.06 -38.03 -12.35
N LEU A 211 21.59 -37.16 -11.45
CA LEU A 211 20.36 -36.42 -11.66
C LEU A 211 20.53 -35.41 -12.80
N PRO A 212 19.52 -35.26 -13.67
CA PRO A 212 19.50 -34.17 -14.64
C PRO A 212 19.34 -32.83 -13.93
N PHE A 213 19.87 -31.76 -14.55
CA PHE A 213 19.97 -30.43 -13.92
C PHE A 213 18.64 -29.86 -13.43
N ASP A 214 17.54 -30.12 -14.14
CA ASP A 214 16.18 -29.73 -13.76
C ASP A 214 15.73 -30.38 -12.44
N GLN A 215 16.05 -31.66 -12.23
CA GLN A 215 15.73 -32.38 -10.98
C GLN A 215 16.68 -32.03 -9.83
N VAL A 216 17.88 -31.54 -10.14
CA VAL A 216 18.84 -31.11 -9.12
C VAL A 216 18.31 -29.87 -8.39
N ASP A 217 17.77 -28.89 -9.12
CA ASP A 217 17.18 -27.69 -8.51
C ASP A 217 15.96 -28.03 -7.65
N ASP A 218 15.07 -28.92 -8.11
CA ASP A 218 13.90 -29.38 -7.34
C ASP A 218 14.28 -30.07 -6.01
N VAL A 219 15.37 -30.85 -6.03
CA VAL A 219 15.91 -31.50 -4.82
C VAL A 219 16.57 -30.48 -3.90
N LEU A 220 17.33 -29.52 -4.45
CA LEU A 220 17.99 -28.45 -3.68
C LEU A 220 17.00 -27.49 -3.02
N ASP A 221 15.83 -27.30 -3.63
CA ASP A 221 14.75 -26.46 -3.12
C ASP A 221 13.75 -27.21 -2.23
N GLY A 222 13.96 -28.52 -2.04
CA GLY A 222 13.15 -29.37 -1.16
C GLY A 222 11.74 -29.62 -1.69
N VAL A 223 11.53 -29.45 -3.00
CA VAL A 223 10.28 -29.74 -3.71
C VAL A 223 10.13 -31.26 -3.87
N VAL A 224 11.22 -31.94 -4.20
CA VAL A 224 11.26 -33.39 -4.36
C VAL A 224 12.21 -33.98 -3.30
N PRO A 225 11.70 -34.82 -2.39
CA PRO A 225 12.57 -35.52 -1.46
C PRO A 225 13.38 -36.60 -2.18
N LEU A 226 14.64 -36.77 -1.78
CA LEU A 226 15.45 -37.92 -2.20
C LEU A 226 14.87 -39.22 -1.62
N THR A 227 14.97 -40.30 -2.37
CA THR A 227 14.62 -41.64 -1.88
C THR A 227 15.67 -42.15 -0.90
N ASP A 228 15.29 -43.12 -0.06
CA ASP A 228 16.22 -43.74 0.90
C ASP A 228 17.47 -44.31 0.20
N GLU A 229 17.31 -44.94 -0.98
CA GLU A 229 18.43 -45.44 -1.78
C GLU A 229 19.36 -44.33 -2.31
N GLN A 230 18.83 -43.15 -2.59
CA GLN A 230 19.61 -41.98 -3.01
C GLN A 230 20.35 -41.34 -1.84
N CYS A 231 19.71 -41.28 -0.66
CA CYS A 231 20.34 -40.85 0.58
C CYS A 231 21.51 -41.76 0.96
N ASP A 232 21.34 -43.08 0.85
CA ASP A 232 22.41 -44.06 1.13
C ASP A 232 23.61 -43.89 0.18
N LYS A 233 23.36 -43.68 -1.11
CA LYS A 233 24.43 -43.43 -2.10
C LYS A 233 25.21 -42.15 -1.84
N LEU A 234 24.54 -41.09 -1.40
CA LEU A 234 25.21 -39.84 -1.02
C LEU A 234 26.03 -40.01 0.27
N ALA A 235 25.50 -40.75 1.25
CA ALA A 235 26.20 -41.07 2.49
C ALA A 235 27.46 -41.93 2.23
N ASP A 236 27.38 -42.93 1.35
CA ASP A 236 28.50 -43.76 0.91
C ASP A 236 29.59 -42.94 0.20
N ALA A 237 29.20 -41.86 -0.50
CA ALA A 237 30.11 -40.90 -1.12
C ALA A 237 30.69 -39.87 -0.13
N GLY A 238 30.35 -39.96 1.16
CA GLY A 238 30.82 -39.04 2.20
C GLY A 238 30.15 -37.66 2.16
N VAL A 239 29.04 -37.52 1.44
CA VAL A 239 28.29 -36.28 1.30
C VAL A 239 27.19 -36.28 2.37
N GLN A 240 27.29 -35.38 3.34
CA GLN A 240 26.17 -35.16 4.25
C GLN A 240 25.07 -34.43 3.49
N VAL A 241 23.85 -34.99 3.51
CA VAL A 241 22.66 -34.30 3.03
C VAL A 241 22.49 -33.07 3.92
N PRO A 242 22.70 -31.85 3.39
CA PRO A 242 22.44 -30.65 4.18
C PRO A 242 20.98 -30.71 4.61
N ASN A 243 20.68 -30.23 5.82
CA ASN A 243 19.29 -29.92 6.15
C ASN A 243 18.92 -28.75 5.22
N ALA A 244 18.44 -29.07 4.02
CA ALA A 244 18.31 -28.16 2.90
C ALA A 244 17.38 -27.04 3.34
N SER A 245 18.00 -25.97 3.83
CA SER A 245 17.32 -24.74 4.14
C SER A 245 16.83 -24.27 2.78
N LYS A 246 15.51 -24.29 2.58
CA LYS A 246 14.85 -23.80 1.37
C LYS A 246 15.56 -22.53 0.94
N ARG A 247 15.85 -22.41 -0.36
CA ARG A 247 16.45 -21.21 -0.95
C ARG A 247 15.76 -19.99 -0.34
N THR A 248 16.46 -19.29 0.54
CA THR A 248 15.90 -18.10 1.16
C THR A 248 16.12 -17.01 0.12
N PHE A 249 15.11 -16.85 -0.73
CA PHE A 249 15.13 -15.86 -1.78
C PHE A 249 14.96 -14.50 -1.11
N HIS A 250 16.06 -13.78 -0.90
CA HIS A 250 16.01 -12.43 -0.38
C HIS A 250 15.74 -11.48 -1.55
N LEU A 251 14.57 -10.83 -1.52
CA LEU A 251 14.27 -9.77 -2.46
C LEU A 251 15.11 -8.53 -2.09
N PRO A 252 15.63 -7.80 -3.10
CA PRO A 252 16.33 -6.54 -2.87
C PRO A 252 15.48 -5.55 -2.05
N ALA A 253 16.11 -4.86 -1.11
CA ALA A 253 15.41 -3.92 -0.23
C ALA A 253 14.75 -2.77 -1.01
N ASP A 254 15.39 -2.29 -2.07
CA ASP A 254 14.84 -1.22 -2.92
C ASP A 254 13.60 -1.67 -3.71
N LEU A 255 13.54 -2.93 -4.13
CA LEU A 255 12.35 -3.54 -4.72
C LEU A 255 11.23 -3.70 -3.68
N LEU A 256 11.55 -4.20 -2.49
CA LEU A 256 10.60 -4.28 -1.37
C LEU A 256 10.09 -2.91 -0.93
N VAL A 257 10.88 -1.85 -1.08
CA VAL A 257 10.43 -0.47 -0.84
C VAL A 257 9.54 0.03 -1.96
N GLU A 258 9.92 -0.24 -3.22
CA GLU A 258 9.19 0.25 -4.39
C GLU A 258 7.80 -0.39 -4.50
N VAL A 259 7.69 -1.71 -4.32
CA VAL A 259 6.41 -2.43 -4.45
C VAL A 259 5.37 -2.00 -3.41
N GLU A 260 5.80 -1.37 -2.31
CA GLU A 260 4.94 -0.87 -1.24
C GLU A 260 4.34 0.49 -1.50
N GLN A 261 4.87 1.22 -2.49
CA GLN A 261 4.45 2.58 -2.74
C GLN A 261 2.97 2.64 -3.18
N PRO A 262 2.27 3.75 -2.90
CA PRO A 262 0.88 3.94 -3.31
C PRO A 262 0.67 3.82 -4.83
N ALA A 263 1.70 4.15 -5.63
CA ALA A 263 1.67 4.06 -7.09
C ALA A 263 1.33 2.65 -7.60
N TRP A 264 1.74 1.61 -6.87
CA TRP A 264 1.52 0.20 -7.22
C TRP A 264 0.22 -0.36 -6.67
N ARG A 265 -0.57 0.45 -5.94
CA ARG A 265 -1.73 -0.07 -5.24
C ARG A 265 -2.76 -0.67 -6.17
N ARG A 266 -3.16 0.06 -7.23
CA ARG A 266 -4.19 -0.43 -8.16
C ARG A 266 -3.77 -1.76 -8.77
N ASP A 267 -2.54 -1.82 -9.25
CA ASP A 267 -2.00 -2.98 -9.95
C ASP A 267 -1.87 -4.16 -8.97
N ALA A 268 -1.44 -3.93 -7.72
CA ALA A 268 -1.37 -4.95 -6.67
C ALA A 268 -2.76 -5.43 -6.18
N ASP A 269 -3.74 -4.53 -6.04
CA ASP A 269 -5.11 -4.86 -5.64
C ASP A 269 -5.79 -5.72 -6.72
N GLU A 270 -5.49 -5.48 -8.00
CA GLU A 270 -5.95 -6.33 -9.10
C GLU A 270 -5.19 -7.67 -9.17
N TYR A 271 -3.88 -7.63 -8.90
CA TYR A 271 -3.05 -8.83 -8.81
C TYR A 271 -3.53 -9.78 -7.69
N ALA A 272 -3.95 -9.22 -6.55
CA ALA A 272 -4.48 -9.97 -5.40
C ALA A 272 -5.74 -10.79 -5.73
N GLN A 273 -6.49 -10.43 -6.77
CA GLN A 273 -7.68 -11.19 -7.19
C GLN A 273 -7.32 -12.54 -7.82
N ARG A 274 -6.06 -12.71 -8.22
CA ARG A 274 -5.56 -13.87 -8.98
C ARG A 274 -4.57 -14.73 -8.19
N MET A 275 -4.16 -14.30 -7.00
CA MET A 275 -3.08 -14.92 -6.24
C MET A 275 -3.41 -15.03 -4.75
N ASP A 276 -3.02 -16.14 -4.13
CA ASP A 276 -3.06 -16.29 -2.68
C ASP A 276 -1.85 -15.61 -2.01
N GLY A 277 -2.05 -15.08 -0.81
CA GLY A 277 -1.00 -14.45 0.00
C GLY A 277 -0.86 -12.94 -0.20
N ASP A 278 0.32 -12.38 0.13
CA ASP A 278 0.58 -10.95 -0.06
C ASP A 278 0.90 -10.68 -1.54
N ALA A 279 -0.07 -10.09 -2.24
CA ALA A 279 0.02 -9.75 -3.66
C ALA A 279 1.23 -8.88 -3.99
N ARG A 280 1.66 -7.99 -3.09
CA ARG A 280 2.84 -7.12 -3.31
C ARG A 280 4.13 -7.92 -3.24
N VAL A 281 4.23 -8.87 -2.31
CA VAL A 281 5.38 -9.77 -2.23
C VAL A 281 5.45 -10.65 -3.47
N ASN A 282 4.33 -11.24 -3.89
CA ASN A 282 4.29 -12.07 -5.09
C ASN A 282 4.64 -11.26 -6.36
N LEU A 283 4.13 -10.03 -6.48
CA LEU A 283 4.47 -9.13 -7.60
C LEU A 283 5.96 -8.79 -7.61
N ALA A 284 6.56 -8.54 -6.44
CA ALA A 284 8.00 -8.31 -6.33
C ALA A 284 8.82 -9.55 -6.71
N GLN A 285 8.39 -10.75 -6.33
CA GLN A 285 9.04 -12.00 -6.74
C GLN A 285 9.03 -12.18 -8.25
N ASP A 286 7.88 -11.99 -8.89
CA ASP A 286 7.74 -12.10 -10.35
C ASP A 286 8.58 -11.03 -11.07
N ALA A 287 8.55 -9.79 -10.59
CA ALA A 287 9.38 -8.71 -11.13
C ALA A 287 10.88 -9.01 -11.02
N PHE A 288 11.33 -9.52 -9.87
CA PHE A 288 12.73 -9.89 -9.69
C PHE A 288 13.14 -11.03 -10.62
N MET A 289 12.30 -12.06 -10.80
CA MET A 289 12.55 -13.18 -11.71
C MET A 289 12.66 -12.75 -13.18
N LEU A 290 11.82 -11.79 -13.60
CA LEU A 290 11.87 -11.21 -14.96
C LEU A 290 13.09 -10.30 -15.16
N ALA A 291 13.49 -9.58 -14.11
CA ALA A 291 14.62 -8.66 -14.12
C ALA A 291 16.01 -9.36 -14.04
N ALA A 292 16.09 -10.69 -14.20
CA ALA A 292 17.32 -11.49 -14.10
C ALA A 292 18.43 -11.17 -15.14
N ARG A 293 18.39 -9.99 -15.79
CA ARG A 293 19.49 -9.42 -16.57
C ARG A 293 19.72 -7.95 -16.15
N PRO A 294 20.96 -7.56 -15.80
CA PRO A 294 21.24 -6.28 -15.15
C PRO A 294 21.21 -5.14 -16.17
N ASN A 295 20.06 -4.50 -16.34
CA ASN A 295 19.94 -3.23 -17.06
C ASN A 295 19.38 -2.16 -16.12
N GLY A 296 20.11 -1.89 -15.04
CA GLY A 296 19.84 -0.77 -14.14
C GLY A 296 19.95 -1.14 -12.67
N TYR A 297 20.32 -0.15 -11.85
CA TYR A 297 20.29 -0.23 -10.39
C TYR A 297 19.27 0.78 -9.86
N GLY A 298 18.60 0.43 -8.77
CA GLY A 298 17.71 1.33 -8.02
C GLY A 298 16.24 1.32 -8.46
N ARG A 299 15.44 2.11 -7.74
CA ARG A 299 13.97 2.13 -7.80
C ARG A 299 13.39 2.34 -9.20
N GLU A 300 14.02 3.15 -10.05
CA GLU A 300 13.54 3.38 -11.42
C GLU A 300 13.60 2.11 -12.29
N ALA A 301 14.61 1.26 -12.09
CA ALA A 301 14.72 -0.01 -12.80
C ALA A 301 13.61 -0.98 -12.35
N TRP A 302 13.31 -1.00 -11.05
CA TRP A 302 12.23 -1.82 -10.50
C TRP A 302 10.85 -1.41 -11.00
N ARG A 303 10.61 -0.13 -11.26
CA ARG A 303 9.34 0.31 -11.85
C ARG A 303 9.06 -0.33 -13.20
N GLY A 304 10.07 -0.43 -14.06
CA GLY A 304 9.94 -1.14 -15.33
C GLY A 304 9.62 -2.62 -15.12
N ALA A 305 10.40 -3.29 -14.26
CA ALA A 305 10.23 -4.72 -13.97
C ALA A 305 8.86 -5.06 -13.35
N LEU A 306 8.35 -4.21 -12.44
CA LEU A 306 7.04 -4.39 -11.82
C LEU A 306 5.90 -4.24 -12.84
N HIS A 307 6.00 -3.29 -13.77
CA HIS A 307 5.03 -3.18 -14.86
C HIS A 307 5.08 -4.39 -15.80
N ASP A 308 6.27 -4.89 -16.14
CA ASP A 308 6.41 -6.06 -17.00
C ASP A 308 5.87 -7.33 -16.31
N ALA A 309 6.11 -7.48 -15.00
CA ALA A 309 5.55 -8.58 -14.20
C ALA A 309 4.03 -8.59 -14.18
N TYR A 310 3.43 -7.44 -13.86
CA TYR A 310 1.98 -7.29 -13.87
C TYR A 310 1.38 -7.59 -15.25
N ARG A 311 1.98 -7.06 -16.34
CA ARG A 311 1.48 -7.29 -17.71
C ARG A 311 1.60 -8.73 -18.17
N ASN A 312 2.75 -9.38 -17.95
CA ASN A 312 2.96 -10.77 -18.37
C ASN A 312 1.92 -11.70 -17.72
N ARG A 313 1.59 -11.45 -16.46
CA ARG A 313 0.58 -12.21 -15.74
C ARG A 313 -0.85 -11.99 -16.22
N LEU A 314 -1.18 -10.78 -16.69
CA LEU A 314 -2.48 -10.55 -17.36
C LEU A 314 -2.61 -11.33 -18.67
N THR A 315 -1.51 -11.49 -19.42
CA THR A 315 -1.54 -12.18 -20.72
C THR A 315 -1.51 -13.71 -20.64
N GLU A 316 -0.94 -14.29 -19.57
CA GLU A 316 -0.88 -15.76 -19.40
C GLU A 316 -2.25 -16.42 -19.14
N ASP A 317 -3.23 -15.66 -18.65
CA ASP A 317 -4.61 -16.14 -18.43
C ASP A 317 -5.50 -15.98 -19.69
N ASP A 318 -5.31 -14.93 -20.49
CA ASP A 318 -6.08 -14.72 -21.74
C ASP A 318 -5.79 -15.80 -22.79
N ASP A 319 -4.65 -16.49 -22.70
CA ASP A 319 -4.26 -17.61 -23.57
C ASP A 319 -4.75 -18.98 -23.05
N GLN A 320 -5.42 -19.04 -21.89
CA GLN A 320 -5.92 -20.28 -21.27
C GLN A 320 -7.46 -20.47 -21.33
N ASP A 321 -8.20 -19.51 -21.88
CA ASP A 321 -9.65 -19.57 -22.16
C ASP A 321 -9.98 -19.77 -23.65
#